data_AF-U3CEW4-F1
#
_entry.id   AF-U3CEW4-F1
#
_cell.length_a   1.000
_cell.length_b   1.000
_cell.length_c   1.000
_cell.angle_alpha   90.00
_cell.angle_beta   90.00
_cell.angle_gamma   90.00
#
_symmetry.space_group_name_H-M   'P 1'
#
loop_
_entity.id
_entity.type
_entity.pdbx_description
1 polymer ?
#
loop_
_entity_poly.entity_id
_entity_poly.type
_entity_poly.pdbx_seq_one_letter_code
_entity_poly.pdbx_strand_id
1 'polypeptide(L)'
;MAKSKNHTTHNQSRKWHRNGIKKPRSQRYESLKGVDPKFLRNMRFAKKHNKKGLKKMQANNAKAMSARAEAIKALVKPKEVKPKIPKGVSRKLDRLAYIAHPKLGKRARAPLPRGSGSAGQRSRSRSRPRPRNQTKAQASAPVSVPAQALKGAQAPTKASE
;
A
#
# COMPACT_ATOMS: atom_id res chain seq x y z
N MET A 1 -49.48 -61.94 -16.52
CA MET A 1 -48.27 -61.30 -15.97
C MET A 1 -48.37 -59.80 -16.11
N ALA A 2 -48.19 -59.06 -15.01
CA ALA A 2 -48.15 -57.60 -15.06
C ALA A 2 -46.75 -57.12 -15.50
N LYS A 3 -46.69 -56.22 -16.49
CA LYS A 3 -45.43 -55.63 -16.97
C LYS A 3 -45.03 -54.44 -16.09
N SER A 4 -43.75 -54.31 -15.80
CA SER A 4 -43.17 -53.16 -15.09
C SER A 4 -42.23 -52.35 -16.00
N LYS A 5 -41.80 -51.17 -15.55
CA LYS A 5 -40.89 -50.30 -16.30
C LYS A 5 -39.44 -50.80 -16.18
N ASN A 6 -38.75 -50.93 -17.32
CA ASN A 6 -37.40 -51.50 -17.36
C ASN A 6 -36.28 -50.53 -16.96
N HIS A 7 -36.38 -49.22 -17.26
CA HIS A 7 -35.32 -48.23 -16.98
C HIS A 7 -35.85 -46.79 -16.86
N THR A 8 -35.24 -45.96 -16.00
CA THR A 8 -35.54 -44.51 -15.96
C THR A 8 -34.42 -43.65 -15.33
N THR A 9 -34.16 -42.49 -15.94
CA THR A 9 -33.23 -41.45 -15.45
C THR A 9 -33.98 -40.22 -14.90
N HIS A 10 -35.32 -40.28 -14.78
CA HIS A 10 -36.20 -39.12 -14.56
C HIS A 10 -35.83 -38.23 -13.36
N ASN A 11 -35.45 -38.81 -12.22
CA ASN A 11 -35.11 -38.06 -11.01
C ASN A 11 -33.59 -38.05 -10.69
N GLN A 12 -32.74 -38.55 -11.59
CA GLN A 12 -31.30 -38.66 -11.31
C GLN A 12 -30.64 -37.28 -11.31
N SER A 13 -30.90 -36.48 -12.36
CA SER A 13 -30.37 -35.12 -12.47
C SER A 13 -30.77 -34.24 -11.28
N ARG A 14 -32.04 -34.26 -10.86
CA ARG A 14 -32.51 -33.50 -9.70
C ARG A 14 -31.74 -33.86 -8.43
N LYS A 15 -31.49 -35.16 -8.18
CA LYS A 15 -30.71 -35.62 -7.01
C LYS A 15 -29.25 -35.16 -7.07
N TRP A 16 -28.59 -35.24 -8.22
CA TRP A 16 -27.20 -34.78 -8.39
C TRP A 16 -27.06 -33.27 -8.13
N HIS A 17 -28.07 -32.49 -8.51
CA HIS A 17 -28.06 -31.04 -8.34
C HIS A 17 -28.52 -30.56 -6.97
N ARG A 18 -29.17 -31.39 -6.12
CA ARG A 18 -29.55 -30.99 -4.74
C ARG A 18 -28.35 -30.46 -3.94
N ASN A 19 -27.20 -31.11 -4.06
CA ASN A 19 -25.95 -30.70 -3.40
C ASN A 19 -24.99 -29.95 -4.36
N GLY A 20 -25.38 -29.84 -5.63
CA GLY A 20 -24.57 -29.33 -6.72
C GLY A 20 -23.44 -30.28 -7.14
N ILE A 21 -23.24 -30.39 -8.46
CA ILE A 21 -22.12 -31.16 -9.02
C ILE A 21 -20.84 -30.32 -8.88
N LYS A 22 -20.01 -30.63 -7.88
CA LYS A 22 -18.78 -29.89 -7.62
C LYS A 22 -17.67 -30.34 -8.59
N LYS A 23 -16.94 -29.37 -9.12
CA LYS A 23 -15.70 -29.64 -9.87
C LYS A 23 -14.60 -30.13 -8.91
N PRO A 24 -13.64 -30.95 -9.36
CA PRO A 24 -12.49 -31.30 -8.54
C PRO A 24 -11.73 -30.04 -8.13
N ARG A 25 -11.18 -30.03 -6.93
CA ARG A 25 -10.40 -28.90 -6.41
C ARG A 25 -9.06 -28.82 -7.14
N SER A 26 -8.81 -27.70 -7.83
CA SER A 26 -7.49 -27.43 -8.38
C SER A 26 -6.53 -27.00 -7.27
N GLN A 27 -5.29 -27.51 -7.33
CA GLN A 27 -4.23 -27.20 -6.36
C GLN A 27 -3.03 -26.61 -7.11
N ARG A 28 -2.35 -25.62 -6.51
CA ARG A 28 -1.18 -24.95 -7.15
C ARG A 28 -0.06 -25.92 -7.52
N TYR A 29 0.17 -26.93 -6.68
CA TYR A 29 1.17 -27.97 -6.91
C TYR A 29 0.50 -29.34 -6.83
N GLU A 30 0.42 -30.02 -7.97
CA GLU A 30 -0.12 -31.38 -8.06
C GLU A 30 0.94 -32.44 -7.75
N SER A 31 0.50 -33.69 -7.56
CA SER A 31 1.41 -34.81 -7.33
C SER A 31 2.14 -35.21 -8.61
N LEU A 32 3.40 -35.64 -8.49
CA LEU A 32 4.20 -36.14 -9.61
C LEU A 32 4.04 -37.66 -9.83
N LYS A 33 2.91 -38.25 -9.42
CA LYS A 33 2.64 -39.68 -9.59
C LYS A 33 2.38 -39.97 -11.08
N GLY A 34 3.01 -41.01 -11.62
CA GLY A 34 2.89 -41.37 -13.04
C GLY A 34 3.89 -40.68 -13.98
N VAL A 35 4.75 -39.80 -13.46
CA VAL A 35 5.86 -39.20 -14.23
C VAL A 35 7.00 -40.22 -14.39
N ASP A 36 7.70 -40.17 -15.53
CA ASP A 36 8.82 -41.07 -15.87
C ASP A 36 9.81 -41.23 -14.69
N PRO A 37 10.06 -42.48 -14.23
CA PRO A 37 11.00 -42.75 -13.15
C PRO A 37 12.42 -42.25 -13.42
N LYS A 38 12.90 -42.29 -14.67
CA LYS A 38 14.26 -41.82 -15.01
C LYS A 38 14.38 -40.31 -14.81
N PHE A 39 13.39 -39.56 -15.29
CA PHE A 39 13.28 -38.12 -15.02
C PHE A 39 13.17 -37.81 -13.52
N LEU A 40 12.29 -38.51 -12.80
CA LEU A 40 12.09 -38.28 -11.36
C LEU A 40 13.39 -38.52 -10.57
N ARG A 41 14.17 -39.52 -10.94
CA ARG A 41 15.44 -39.84 -10.30
C ARG A 41 16.44 -38.68 -10.47
N ASN A 42 16.58 -38.14 -11.68
CA ASN A 42 17.42 -36.97 -11.92
C ASN A 42 16.93 -35.72 -11.16
N MET A 43 15.64 -35.41 -11.22
CA MET A 43 15.06 -34.26 -10.49
C MET A 43 15.30 -34.36 -8.97
N ARG A 44 15.18 -35.57 -8.41
CA ARG A 44 15.48 -35.83 -6.98
C ARG A 44 16.96 -35.57 -6.67
N PHE A 45 17.89 -36.00 -7.53
CA PHE A 45 19.32 -35.70 -7.36
C PHE A 45 19.63 -34.21 -7.45
N ALA A 46 19.06 -33.49 -8.42
CA ALA A 46 19.21 -32.04 -8.53
C ALA A 46 18.74 -31.33 -7.26
N LYS A 47 17.53 -31.66 -6.78
CA LYS A 47 16.97 -31.11 -5.53
C LYS A 47 17.82 -31.46 -4.30
N LYS A 48 18.39 -32.66 -4.24
CA LYS A 48 19.28 -33.12 -3.15
C LYS A 48 20.54 -32.26 -3.04
N HIS A 49 21.12 -31.85 -4.16
CA HIS A 49 22.42 -31.16 -4.19
C HIS A 49 22.35 -29.62 -4.28
N ASN A 50 21.15 -29.01 -4.32
CA ASN A 50 20.98 -27.56 -4.36
C ASN A 50 21.70 -26.78 -3.23
N LYS A 51 21.88 -27.41 -2.06
CA LYS A 51 22.59 -26.79 -0.92
C LYS A 51 24.05 -26.43 -1.25
N LYS A 52 24.70 -27.14 -2.18
CA LYS A 52 26.10 -26.91 -2.55
C LYS A 52 26.33 -25.52 -3.17
N GLY A 53 25.34 -25.00 -3.90
CA GLY A 53 25.43 -23.70 -4.60
C GLY A 53 24.97 -22.49 -3.80
N LEU A 54 24.52 -22.68 -2.54
CA LEU A 54 23.78 -21.66 -1.80
C LEU A 54 24.59 -20.38 -1.56
N LYS A 55 25.87 -20.49 -1.19
CA LYS A 55 26.75 -19.33 -0.94
C LYS A 55 26.93 -18.46 -2.19
N LYS A 56 27.13 -19.10 -3.36
CA LYS A 56 27.28 -18.41 -4.65
C LYS A 56 25.99 -17.67 -5.02
N MET A 57 24.84 -18.34 -4.84
CA MET A 57 23.53 -17.74 -5.08
C MET A 57 23.27 -16.55 -4.15
N GLN A 58 23.56 -16.66 -2.86
CA GLN A 58 23.37 -15.58 -1.90
C GLN A 58 24.22 -14.35 -2.24
N ALA A 59 25.49 -14.55 -2.58
CA ALA A 59 26.38 -13.47 -2.99
C ALA A 59 25.89 -12.77 -4.26
N ASN A 60 25.43 -13.54 -5.26
CA ASN A 60 24.88 -12.98 -6.49
C ASN A 60 23.59 -12.19 -6.23
N ASN A 61 22.68 -12.75 -5.43
CA ASN A 61 21.44 -12.08 -5.06
C ASN A 61 21.71 -10.78 -4.27
N ALA A 62 22.67 -10.78 -3.34
CA ALA A 62 23.05 -9.58 -2.62
C ALA A 62 23.57 -8.48 -3.56
N LYS A 63 24.43 -8.85 -4.52
CA LYS A 63 24.91 -7.94 -5.58
C LYS A 63 23.77 -7.39 -6.44
N ALA A 64 22.80 -8.23 -6.80
CA ALA A 64 21.63 -7.79 -7.57
C ALA A 64 20.76 -6.82 -6.76
N MET A 65 20.58 -7.05 -5.46
CA MET A 65 19.81 -6.16 -4.59
C MET A 65 20.52 -4.83 -4.35
N SER A 66 21.84 -4.81 -4.17
CA SER A 66 22.60 -3.56 -4.03
C SER A 66 22.53 -2.72 -5.31
N ALA A 67 22.69 -3.32 -6.48
CA ALA A 67 22.54 -2.63 -7.76
C ALA A 67 21.13 -2.02 -7.94
N ARG A 68 20.08 -2.77 -7.56
CA ARG A 68 18.70 -2.25 -7.56
C ARG A 68 18.53 -1.07 -6.61
N ALA A 69 19.11 -1.15 -5.40
CA ALA A 69 19.04 -0.06 -4.43
C ALA A 69 19.74 1.21 -4.94
N GLU A 70 20.88 1.08 -5.59
CA GLU A 70 21.59 2.20 -6.22
C GLU A 70 20.79 2.80 -7.37
N ALA A 71 20.17 1.98 -8.23
CA ALA A 71 19.31 2.45 -9.30
C ALA A 71 18.09 3.24 -8.77
N ILE A 72 17.44 2.75 -7.71
CA ILE A 72 16.35 3.47 -7.05
C ILE A 72 16.86 4.78 -6.46
N LYS A 73 18.02 4.77 -5.78
CA LYS A 73 18.63 5.98 -5.21
C LYS A 73 18.97 7.01 -6.28
N ALA A 74 19.44 6.57 -7.46
CA ALA A 74 19.72 7.44 -8.60
C ALA A 74 18.42 8.02 -9.21
N LEU A 75 17.33 7.25 -9.26
CA LEU A 75 16.03 7.76 -9.70
C LEU A 75 15.46 8.80 -8.73
N VAL A 76 15.56 8.54 -7.42
CA VAL A 76 15.09 9.43 -6.36
C VAL A 76 15.92 10.72 -6.28
N LYS A 77 17.20 10.67 -6.70
CA LYS A 77 18.03 11.86 -6.89
C LYS A 77 18.11 12.20 -8.39
N PRO A 78 17.05 12.74 -9.01
CA PRO A 78 17.13 13.12 -10.42
C PRO A 78 18.22 14.18 -10.57
N LYS A 79 19.19 13.91 -11.45
CA LYS A 79 20.09 14.95 -11.97
C LYS A 79 19.20 16.05 -12.55
N GLU A 80 19.49 17.28 -12.16
CA GLU A 80 18.71 18.49 -12.46
C GLU A 80 18.66 18.78 -13.96
N VAL A 81 17.82 18.04 -14.70
CA VAL A 81 17.37 18.48 -16.02
C VAL A 81 16.29 19.51 -15.76
N LYS A 82 16.63 20.78 -15.95
CA LYS A 82 15.69 21.90 -15.84
C LYS A 82 14.44 21.58 -16.67
N PRO A 83 13.26 21.40 -16.05
CA PRO A 83 12.05 21.12 -16.80
C PRO A 83 11.70 22.38 -17.58
N LYS A 84 11.82 22.34 -18.91
CA LYS A 84 11.36 23.40 -19.81
C LYS A 84 9.86 23.25 -19.97
N ILE A 85 9.13 23.57 -18.90
CA ILE A 85 7.67 23.50 -18.87
C ILE A 85 7.15 24.66 -19.73
N PRO A 86 6.38 24.39 -20.81
CA PRO A 86 5.69 25.46 -21.52
C PRO A 86 4.71 26.13 -20.55
N LYS A 87 4.83 27.45 -20.38
CA LYS A 87 3.95 28.22 -19.48
C LYS A 87 2.53 28.14 -20.05
N GLY A 88 1.71 27.31 -19.43
CA GLY A 88 0.36 26.98 -19.88
C GLY A 88 -0.70 28.04 -19.59
N VAL A 89 -1.91 27.65 -19.96
CA VAL A 89 -3.24 28.30 -19.85
C VAL A 89 -3.50 29.09 -18.55
N SER A 90 -4.46 30.02 -18.63
CA SER A 90 -4.69 31.02 -17.59
C SER A 90 -5.01 30.39 -16.22
N ARG A 91 -4.22 30.75 -15.20
CA ARG A 91 -4.32 30.32 -13.79
C ARG A 91 -5.73 30.44 -13.18
N LYS A 92 -6.61 31.25 -13.79
CA LYS A 92 -8.01 31.42 -13.37
C LYS A 92 -8.83 30.15 -13.60
N LEU A 93 -8.62 29.45 -14.72
CA LEU A 93 -9.37 28.24 -15.06
C LEU A 93 -8.96 27.08 -14.14
N ASP A 94 -7.66 26.90 -13.89
CA ASP A 94 -7.15 25.88 -12.97
C ASP A 94 -7.67 26.08 -11.54
N ARG A 95 -7.81 27.34 -11.09
CA ARG A 95 -8.39 27.67 -9.78
C ARG A 95 -9.86 27.28 -9.69
N LEU A 96 -10.64 27.55 -10.73
CA LEU A 96 -12.05 27.16 -10.77
C LEU A 96 -12.21 25.65 -10.81
N ALA A 97 -11.37 24.94 -11.57
CA ALA A 97 -11.34 23.48 -11.58
C ALA A 97 -11.01 22.92 -10.19
N TYR A 98 -9.99 23.47 -9.51
CA TYR A 98 -9.61 23.09 -8.14
C TYR A 98 -10.75 23.26 -7.14
N ILE A 99 -11.44 24.40 -7.17
CA ILE A 99 -12.61 24.65 -6.31
C ILE A 99 -13.74 23.68 -6.67
N ALA A 100 -13.98 23.44 -7.96
CA ALA A 100 -14.99 22.52 -8.49
C ALA A 100 -14.71 21.03 -8.16
N HIS A 101 -13.49 20.66 -7.76
CA HIS A 101 -13.17 19.27 -7.44
C HIS A 101 -13.77 18.78 -6.10
N PRO A 102 -14.49 17.64 -6.11
CA PRO A 102 -15.28 17.18 -4.96
C PRO A 102 -14.45 16.70 -3.76
N LYS A 103 -13.16 16.37 -3.92
CA LYS A 103 -12.26 15.99 -2.80
C LYS A 103 -11.31 17.12 -2.41
N LEU A 104 -10.68 17.76 -3.40
CA LEU A 104 -9.63 18.75 -3.20
C LEU A 104 -10.21 20.13 -2.81
N GLY A 105 -11.36 20.51 -3.37
CA GLY A 105 -11.99 21.80 -3.12
C GLY A 105 -12.83 21.87 -1.85
N LYS A 106 -12.97 20.77 -1.08
CA LYS A 106 -13.87 20.72 0.10
C LYS A 106 -13.57 21.79 1.14
N ARG A 107 -12.29 22.04 1.42
CA ARG A 107 -11.85 23.07 2.38
C ARG A 107 -12.04 24.50 1.86
N ALA A 108 -11.92 24.69 0.54
CA ALA A 108 -12.15 26.00 -0.08
C ALA A 108 -13.64 26.37 -0.15
N ARG A 109 -14.52 25.37 -0.20
CA ARG A 109 -15.98 25.55 -0.15
C ARG A 109 -16.56 25.56 1.26
N ALA A 110 -15.75 25.25 2.28
CA ALA A 110 -16.22 25.26 3.65
C ALA A 110 -16.69 26.68 4.01
N PRO A 111 -17.94 26.86 4.47
CA PRO A 111 -18.40 28.17 4.92
C PRO A 111 -17.57 28.59 6.14
N LEU A 112 -17.00 29.80 6.11
CA LEU A 112 -16.44 30.38 7.33
C LEU A 112 -17.58 30.50 8.36
N PRO A 113 -17.33 30.22 9.67
CA PRO A 113 -18.32 30.51 10.68
C PRO A 113 -18.61 32.00 10.62
N ARG A 114 -19.82 32.36 10.18
CA ARG A 114 -20.32 33.72 10.33
C ARG A 114 -20.51 33.92 11.82
N GLY A 115 -19.49 34.49 12.47
CA GLY A 115 -19.60 35.01 13.81
C GLY A 115 -20.79 35.97 13.84
N SER A 116 -21.74 35.68 14.71
CA SER A 116 -22.87 36.54 15.00
C SER A 116 -22.36 37.87 15.56
N GLY A 117 -22.46 38.91 14.73
CA GLY A 117 -22.78 40.28 15.14
C GLY A 117 -21.80 41.02 16.04
N SER A 118 -20.99 41.88 15.41
CA SER A 118 -20.87 43.26 15.89
C SER A 118 -20.63 44.18 14.69
N ALA A 119 -21.66 44.95 14.34
CA ALA A 119 -21.53 46.11 13.48
C ALA A 119 -20.76 47.23 14.20
N GLY A 120 -20.03 48.04 13.42
CA GLY A 120 -19.38 49.28 13.87
C GLY A 120 -17.86 49.16 13.98
N GLN A 121 -17.03 50.08 13.54
CA GLN A 121 -17.22 51.45 13.07
C GLN A 121 -16.11 51.76 12.05
N ARG A 122 -16.47 52.51 11.01
CA ARG A 122 -15.51 53.11 10.09
C ARG A 122 -15.06 54.44 10.72
N SER A 123 -13.96 54.45 11.47
CA SER A 123 -13.32 55.70 11.91
C SER A 123 -12.11 56.00 11.02
N ARG A 124 -12.24 57.06 10.21
CA ARG A 124 -11.10 57.71 9.55
C ARG A 124 -10.28 58.45 10.62
N SER A 125 -9.01 58.09 10.79
CA SER A 125 -7.97 59.04 11.20
C SER A 125 -6.56 58.42 11.15
N ARG A 126 -5.74 59.01 10.26
CA ARG A 126 -4.33 59.41 10.44
C ARG A 126 -3.28 58.39 10.94
N SER A 127 -2.31 58.21 10.03
CA SER A 127 -0.84 58.17 10.21
C SER A 127 -0.21 57.23 11.26
N ARG A 128 0.74 56.41 10.76
CA ARG A 128 1.72 55.56 11.44
C ARG A 128 2.30 56.16 12.74
N PRO A 129 2.80 55.29 13.63
CA PRO A 129 4.26 55.27 13.78
C PRO A 129 4.89 53.86 13.74
N ARG A 130 6.20 53.86 13.47
CA ARG A 130 7.15 52.74 13.47
C ARG A 130 7.41 52.19 14.88
N PRO A 131 7.99 50.98 15.02
CA PRO A 131 8.22 50.34 16.31
C PRO A 131 9.40 50.99 17.04
N ARG A 132 9.30 51.11 18.37
CA ARG A 132 10.39 51.49 19.26
C ARG A 132 10.79 50.28 20.10
N ASN A 133 12.03 49.85 19.89
CA ASN A 133 12.74 48.84 20.67
C ASN A 133 12.80 49.20 22.16
N GLN A 134 12.89 48.16 23.00
CA GLN A 134 13.61 48.07 24.29
C GLN A 134 12.89 47.02 25.18
N THR A 135 13.46 46.16 26.01
CA THR A 135 14.78 45.56 26.30
C THR A 135 14.54 44.74 27.58
N LYS A 136 15.26 43.62 27.77
CA LYS A 136 15.52 42.92 29.07
C LYS A 136 14.29 42.32 29.79
N ALA A 137 14.35 41.23 30.56
CA ALA A 137 15.41 40.41 31.17
C ALA A 137 14.85 38.97 31.33
N GLN A 138 15.59 37.91 30.98
CA GLN A 138 16.32 37.00 31.88
C GLN A 138 15.57 36.40 33.08
N ALA A 139 15.49 35.06 33.08
CA ALA A 139 15.61 34.08 34.19
C ALA A 139 14.84 32.82 33.77
N SER A 140 15.21 31.56 34.00
CA SER A 140 16.37 30.85 34.54
C SER A 140 16.09 29.35 34.23
N ALA A 141 17.14 28.56 34.06
CA ALA A 141 17.17 27.18 33.55
C ALA A 141 16.61 26.10 34.54
N PRO A 142 16.94 24.80 34.38
CA PRO A 142 16.49 23.78 33.43
C PRO A 142 15.82 22.60 34.19
N VAL A 143 15.55 21.44 33.55
CA VAL A 143 15.83 20.06 34.09
C VAL A 143 15.15 18.93 33.27
N SER A 144 16.01 18.03 32.77
CA SER A 144 15.91 16.58 32.51
C SER A 144 14.84 15.90 31.61
N VAL A 145 15.38 15.22 30.59
CA VAL A 145 14.98 14.00 29.82
C VAL A 145 14.73 12.77 30.74
N PRO A 146 14.26 11.55 30.31
CA PRO A 146 14.14 11.00 28.95
C PRO A 146 12.90 10.10 28.62
N ALA A 147 12.93 9.65 27.36
CA ALA A 147 12.03 8.78 26.61
C ALA A 147 11.77 7.37 27.15
N GLN A 148 10.62 6.78 26.76
CA GLN A 148 10.46 5.33 26.65
C GLN A 148 9.66 4.93 25.39
N ALA A 149 10.25 4.00 24.65
CA ALA A 149 9.65 3.23 23.57
C ALA A 149 9.57 1.77 24.01
N LEU A 150 8.47 1.06 23.71
CA LEU A 150 8.43 -0.41 23.81
C LEU A 150 7.73 -1.05 22.61
N LYS A 151 8.52 -1.91 21.94
CA LYS A 151 8.11 -2.96 21.00
C LYS A 151 7.37 -4.08 21.73
N GLY A 152 6.49 -4.79 21.03
CA GLY A 152 6.04 -6.13 21.42
C GLY A 152 5.33 -6.84 20.27
N ALA A 153 6.04 -7.75 19.60
CA ALA A 153 5.50 -8.69 18.63
C ALA A 153 4.98 -9.95 19.34
N GLN A 154 3.90 -10.56 18.84
CA GLN A 154 3.43 -11.84 19.37
C GLN A 154 3.00 -12.77 18.23
N ALA A 155 3.65 -13.93 18.16
CA ALA A 155 3.28 -15.09 17.38
C ALA A 155 2.90 -16.22 18.37
N PRO A 156 1.94 -17.11 18.04
CA PRO A 156 1.79 -18.35 18.77
C PRO A 156 2.33 -19.57 18.00
N THR A 157 2.96 -20.42 18.79
CA THR A 157 3.62 -21.68 18.49
C THR A 157 2.66 -22.86 18.32
N LYS A 158 3.22 -23.92 17.74
CA LYS A 158 2.67 -25.26 17.48
C LYS A 158 1.91 -25.91 18.65
N ALA A 159 0.95 -26.76 18.32
CA ALA A 159 0.52 -27.90 19.13
C ALA A 159 0.70 -29.21 18.34
N SER A 160 1.10 -30.25 19.05
CA SER A 160 1.33 -31.62 18.61
C SER A 160 0.16 -32.46 19.12
N GLU A 161 -0.45 -33.25 18.24
CA GLU A 161 -0.90 -34.63 18.46
C GLU A 161 -1.15 -35.29 17.09
#